data_AF-A0A536SKE6-F1
#
_entry.id   AF-A0A536SKE6-F1
#
_cell.length_a   1.000
_cell.length_b   1.000
_cell.length_c   1.000
_cell.angle_alpha   90.00
_cell.angle_beta   90.00
_cell.angle_gamma   90.00
#
_symmetry.space_group_name_H-M   'P 1'
#
loop_
_entity.id
_entity.type
_entity.pdbx_description
1 polymer ?
#
loop_
_entity_poly.entity_id
_entity_poly.type
_entity_poly.pdbx_seq_one_letter_code
_entity_poly.pdbx_strand_id
1 'polypeptide(L)' 'RRALKEAGADLEDVVKATVYLDDARDFGRYNGVFAKMFPNAALARTTVEARAVINSKIEIDAIAYKPERK' A
#
# COMPACT_ATOMS: atom_id res chain seq x y z
N ARG A 1 1.05 7.16 -5.78
CA ARG A 1 0.63 7.50 -7.17
C ARG A 1 1.76 8.09 -8.01
N ARG A 2 2.45 9.17 -7.60
CA ARG A 2 3.54 9.78 -8.42
C ARG A 2 4.60 8.78 -8.88
N ALA A 3 5.18 7.99 -7.96
CA ALA A 3 6.19 6.99 -8.29
C ALA A 3 5.71 5.94 -9.31
N LEU A 4 4.45 5.49 -9.20
CA LEU A 4 3.85 4.56 -10.16
C LEU A 4 3.74 5.21 -11.54
N LYS A 5 3.26 6.46 -11.60
CA LYS A 5 3.12 7.21 -12.86
C LYS A 5 4.44 7.41 -13.58
N GLU A 6 5.54 7.59 -12.85
CA GLU A 6 6.89 7.68 -13.43
C GLU A 6 7.31 6.36 -14.13
N ALA A 7 6.79 5.22 -13.69
CA ALA A 7 6.90 3.92 -14.36
C ALA A 7 5.72 3.60 -15.32
N GLY A 8 4.84 4.58 -15.57
CA GLY A 8 3.63 4.41 -16.37
C GLY A 8 2.52 3.56 -15.73
N ALA A 9 2.63 3.17 -14.46
CA ALA A 9 1.64 2.40 -13.72
C ALA A 9 0.67 3.29 -12.92
N ASP A 10 -0.42 2.73 -12.42
CA ASP A 10 -1.32 3.33 -11.43
C ASP A 10 -1.55 2.38 -10.24
N LEU A 11 -2.36 2.79 -9.25
CA LEU A 11 -2.67 1.98 -8.07
C LEU A 11 -3.33 0.65 -8.39
N GLU A 12 -4.02 0.54 -9.53
CA GLU A 12 -4.64 -0.70 -9.98
C GLU A 12 -3.62 -1.76 -10.39
N ASP A 13 -2.39 -1.35 -10.72
CA ASP A 13 -1.29 -2.26 -11.05
C ASP A 13 -0.58 -2.78 -9.78
N VAL A 14 -0.94 -2.30 -8.59
CA VAL A 14 -0.34 -2.76 -7.32
C VAL A 14 -0.89 -4.15 -6.99
N VAL A 15 0.01 -5.14 -6.95
CA VAL A 15 -0.33 -6.55 -6.71
C VAL A 15 -0.02 -7.00 -5.28
N LYS A 16 0.84 -6.28 -4.56
CA LYS A 16 1.14 -6.53 -3.14
C LYS A 16 1.37 -5.22 -2.38
N ALA A 17 0.91 -5.18 -1.14
CA ALA A 17 1.28 -4.16 -0.17
C ALA A 17 1.67 -4.79 1.18
N THR A 18 2.73 -4.27 1.80
CA THR A 18 3.10 -4.57 3.19
C THR A 18 2.98 -3.27 3.98
N VAL A 19 2.14 -3.28 5.01
CA VAL A 19 1.85 -2.10 5.84
C VAL A 19 2.42 -2.29 7.23
N TYR A 20 3.18 -1.30 7.67
CA TYR A 20 3.75 -1.18 9.00
C TYR A 20 3.05 -0.03 9.72
N LEU A 21 2.30 -0.34 10.77
CA LEU A 21 1.68 0.67 11.65
C LEU A 21 2.55 0.89 12.88
N ASP A 22 2.65 2.15 13.33
CA ASP A 22 3.31 2.51 14.58
C ASP A 22 2.52 2.04 15.82
N ASP A 23 1.19 1.93 15.69
CA ASP A 23 0.28 1.53 16.75
C ASP A 23 -0.91 0.75 16.18
N ALA A 24 -1.14 -0.47 16.66
CA ALA A 24 -2.24 -1.33 16.23
C ALA A 24 -3.63 -0.70 16.46
N ARG A 25 -3.78 0.26 17.39
CA ARG A 25 -5.04 0.97 17.64
C ARG A 25 -5.49 1.81 16.44
N ASP A 26 -4.55 2.19 15.56
CA ASP A 26 -4.87 2.93 14.34
C ASP A 26 -5.42 2.04 13.21
N PHE A 27 -5.42 0.71 13.37
CA PHE A 27 -5.81 -0.25 12.34
C PHE A 27 -7.19 0.05 11.73
N GLY A 28 -8.21 0.33 12.54
CA GLY A 28 -9.56 0.59 12.03
C GLY A 28 -9.63 1.83 11.13
N ARG A 29 -8.95 2.91 11.54
CA ARG A 29 -8.88 4.17 10.77
C ARG A 29 -8.09 3.97 9.48
N TYR A 30 -6.93 3.32 9.58
CA TYR A 30 -6.10 2.96 8.44
C TYR A 30 -6.88 2.10 7.43
N ASN A 31 -7.55 1.04 7.89
CA ASN A 31 -8.22 0.09 7.01
C ASN A 31 -9.35 0.73 6.20
N GLY A 32 -10.09 1.67 6.81
CA GLY A 32 -11.11 2.45 6.10
C GLY A 32 -10.54 3.35 5.00
N VAL A 33 -9.37 3.96 5.21
CA VAL A 33 -8.67 4.74 4.17
C VAL A 33 -8.09 3.81 3.10
N PHE A 34 -7.48 2.69 3.50
CA PHE A 34 -6.88 1.72 2.60
C PHE A 34 -7.92 1.18 1.60
N ALA A 35 -9.11 0.80 2.07
CA ALA A 35 -10.19 0.31 1.23
C ALA A 35 -10.65 1.33 0.16
N LYS A 36 -10.64 2.63 0.51
CA LYS A 36 -10.97 3.71 -0.45
C LYS A 36 -9.87 3.90 -1.51
N MET A 37 -8.62 3.63 -1.15
CA MET A 37 -7.48 3.75 -2.05
C MET A 37 -7.35 2.56 -3.01
N PHE A 38 -7.79 1.37 -2.58
CA PHE A 38 -7.75 0.12 -3.33
C PHE A 38 -9.15 -0.52 -3.41
N PRO A 39 -10.10 0.08 -4.14
CA PRO A 39 -11.51 -0.34 -4.14
C PRO A 39 -11.74 -1.73 -4.74
N ASN A 40 -10.88 -2.16 -5.68
CA ASN A 40 -11.02 -3.43 -6.41
C ASN A 40 -10.01 -4.47 -5.93
N ALA A 41 -9.65 -4.46 -4.64
CA ALA A 41 -8.48 -5.13 -4.06
C ALA A 41 -8.23 -6.58 -4.50
N ALA A 42 -7.61 -6.74 -5.67
CA ALA A 42 -6.96 -7.95 -6.15
C ALA A 42 -5.45 -7.90 -5.81
N LEU A 43 -5.13 -7.40 -4.61
CA LEU A 43 -3.75 -7.27 -4.14
C LEU A 43 -3.56 -8.05 -2.84
N ALA A 44 -2.42 -8.76 -2.74
CA ALA A 44 -2.04 -9.43 -1.51
C ALA A 44 -1.61 -8.39 -0.47
N ARG A 45 -2.18 -8.46 0.74
CA ARG A 45 -1.87 -7.50 1.82
C ARG A 45 -1.33 -8.19 3.07
N THR A 46 -0.26 -7.63 3.61
CA THR A 46 0.23 -7.92 4.97
C THR A 46 0.18 -6.64 5.79
N THR A 47 -0.34 -6.69 7.01
CA THR A 47 -0.37 -5.53 7.93
C THR A 47 0.16 -5.98 9.28
N VAL A 48 1.16 -5.28 9.80
CA VAL A 48 1.80 -5.55 11.09
C VAL A 48 2.03 -4.25 11.85
N GLU A 49 2.20 -4.35 13.16
CA GLU A 49 2.75 -3.27 13.97
C GLU A 49 4.29 -3.37 13.94
N ALA A 50 4.98 -2.26 13.63
CA ALA A 50 6.44 -2.18 13.63
C ALA A 50 6.92 -0.73 13.75
N ARG A 51 8.13 -0.56 14.31
CA ARG A 51 8.76 0.75 14.45
C ARG A 51 9.50 1.14 13.17
N ALA A 52 9.12 2.26 12.56
CA ALA A 52 9.83 2.82 11.40
C ALA A 52 11.16 3.47 11.81
N VAL A 53 12.08 3.62 10.86
CA VAL A 53 13.41 4.25 11.08
C VAL A 53 13.27 5.75 11.38
N ILE A 54 12.29 6.40 10.75
CA ILE A 54 11.94 7.80 10.98
C ILE A 54 10.60 7.90 11.75
N ASN A 55 10.30 9.07 12.31
CA ASN A 55 9.02 9.29 12.97
C ASN A 55 7.87 9.26 11.93
N SER A 56 7.18 8.14 11.84
CA SER A 56 6.03 7.92 10.97
C SER A 56 4.96 7.10 11.68
N LYS A 57 3.69 7.39 11.40
CA LYS A 57 2.54 6.61 11.88
C LYS A 57 2.25 5.37 11.04
N ILE A 58 2.68 5.40 9.79
CA ILE A 58 2.44 4.34 8.82
C ILE A 58 3.53 4.34 7.76
N GLU A 59 4.01 3.16 7.41
CA GLU A 59 4.86 2.93 6.24
C GLU A 59 4.24 1.83 5.37
N ILE A 60 4.30 2.02 4.05
CA ILE A 60 3.74 1.07 3.09
C ILE A 60 4.78 0.78 2.02
N ASP A 61 5.22 -0.48 1.97
CA ASP A 61 5.94 -1.06 0.85
C ASP A 61 4.94 -1.65 -0.15
N ALA A 62 5.18 -1.45 -1.44
CA ALA A 62 4.25 -1.88 -2.48
C ALA A 62 4.98 -2.41 -3.72
N ILE A 63 4.46 -3.50 -4.28
CA ILE A 63 4.90 -4.08 -5.55
C ILE A 63 3.80 -3.85 -6.58
N ALA A 64 4.18 -3.26 -7.71
CA ALA A 64 3.30 -3.11 -8.86
C ALA A 64 3.79 -3.95 -10.05
N TYR A 65 2.84 -4.51 -10.80
CA TYR A 65 3.10 -5.26 -12.02
C TYR A 65 2.31 -4.65 -13.17
N LYS A 66 3.02 -4.03 -14.11
CA LYS A 66 2.46 -3.51 -15.35
C LYS A 66 2.92 -4.38 -16.53
N PRO A 67 2.08 -5.28 -17.07
CA PRO A 67 2.46 -6.12 -18.19
C PRO A 67 2.67 -5.29 -19.46
N GLU A 68 3.74 -5.57 -20.20
CA GLU A 68 3.89 -5.08 -21.57
C GLU A 68 2.88 -5.82 -22.46
N ARG A 69 1.86 -5.11 -22.95
CA ARG A 69 0.98 -5.66 -23.98
C ARG A 69 1.76 -5.67 -25.30
N LYS A 70 2.05 -6.87 -25.80
CA LYS A 70 2.49 -7.09 -27.18
C LYS A 70 1.37 -6.77 -28.17
#